data_AF-A0A4R2LXX1-F1
#
_entry.id   AF-A0A4R2LXX1-F1
#
_cell.length_a   1.000
_cell.length_b   1.000
_cell.length_c   1.000
_cell.angle_alpha   90.00
_cell.angle_beta   90.00
_cell.angle_gamma   90.00
#
_symmetry.space_group_name_H-M   'P 1'
#
loop_
_entity.id
_entity.type
_entity.pdbx_description
1 polymer ?
#
loop_
_entity_poly.entity_id
_entity_poly.type
_entity_poly.pdbx_seq_one_letter_code
_entity_poly.pdbx_strand_id
1 'polypeptide(L)'
;MDKIKFFALFLLILCLFLLFPLMCDTENKNLGSGFVYNAEHKHILGKIDIPPTIISYNYDEHFIVAKQRPQKYNEAIYDKTEYVYPLGCDTIYYWLIIKHEQKVFGAMDYESFQKLKKKYKVPDKLVLE
;
A
#
# COMPACT_ATOMS: atom_id res chain seq x y z
N MET A 1 -14.50 47.28 -14.40
CA MET A 1 -14.93 46.12 -13.60
C MET A 1 -14.31 44.81 -14.12
N ASP A 2 -13.74 44.82 -15.32
CA ASP A 2 -13.26 43.62 -16.03
C ASP A 2 -11.87 43.16 -15.60
N LYS A 3 -10.98 44.08 -15.21
CA LYS A 3 -9.61 43.75 -14.78
C LYS A 3 -9.56 42.98 -13.46
N ILE A 4 -10.44 43.30 -12.52
CA ILE A 4 -10.53 42.62 -11.21
C ILE A 4 -11.09 41.21 -11.39
N LYS A 5 -12.13 41.05 -12.23
CA LYS A 5 -12.68 39.74 -12.58
C LYS A 5 -11.68 38.87 -13.33
N PHE A 6 -10.92 39.46 -14.26
CA PHE A 6 -9.85 38.78 -14.99
C PHE A 6 -8.72 38.33 -14.05
N PHE A 7 -8.29 39.19 -13.12
CA PHE A 7 -7.26 38.87 -12.14
C PHE A 7 -7.71 37.76 -11.17
N ALA A 8 -8.97 37.81 -10.72
CA ALA A 8 -9.55 36.77 -9.88
C ALA A 8 -9.67 35.42 -10.62
N LEU A 9 -10.08 35.44 -11.90
CA LEU A 9 -10.15 34.24 -12.74
C LEU A 9 -8.76 33.64 -12.98
N PHE A 10 -7.75 34.48 -13.24
CA PHE A 10 -6.37 34.05 -13.38
C PHE A 10 -5.83 33.39 -12.10
N LEU A 11 -6.10 33.99 -10.93
CA LEU A 11 -5.74 33.42 -9.63
C LEU A 11 -6.43 32.07 -9.35
N LEU A 12 -7.70 31.93 -9.72
CA LEU A 12 -8.44 30.67 -9.59
C LEU A 12 -7.81 29.56 -10.44
N ILE A 13 -7.51 29.86 -11.71
CA ILE A 13 -6.87 28.91 -12.63
C ILE A 13 -5.48 28.53 -12.13
N LEU A 14 -4.69 29.48 -11.64
CA LEU A 14 -3.39 29.22 -11.06
C LEU A 14 -3.50 28.32 -9.82
N CYS A 15 -4.48 28.56 -8.95
CA CYS A 15 -4.73 27.75 -7.76
C CYS A 15 -5.12 26.31 -8.14
N LEU A 16 -5.99 26.13 -9.13
CA LEU A 16 -6.35 24.81 -9.67
C LEU A 16 -5.14 24.09 -10.28
N PHE A 17 -4.26 24.81 -10.98
CA PHE A 17 -3.03 24.26 -11.55
C PHE A 17 -2.03 23.80 -10.48
N LEU A 18 -1.92 24.55 -9.38
CA LEU A 18 -1.06 24.21 -8.24
C LEU A 18 -1.58 23.01 -7.43
N LEU A 19 -2.89 22.73 -7.47
CA LEU A 19 -3.51 21.58 -6.81
C LEU A 19 -3.48 20.30 -7.67
N PHE A 20 -3.22 20.42 -8.97
CA PHE A 20 -3.19 19.29 -9.91
C PHE A 20 -2.16 18.19 -9.57
N PRO A 21 -0.90 18.49 -9.18
CA PRO A 21 0.07 17.46 -8.84
C PRO A 21 -0.24 16.72 -7.52
N LEU A 22 -1.19 17.18 -6.72
CA LEU A 22 -1.60 16.51 -5.48
C LEU A 22 -2.48 15.27 -5.73
N MET A 23 -2.98 15.09 -6.96
CA MET A 23 -4.04 14.11 -7.27
C MET A 23 -3.54 12.78 -7.85
N CYS A 24 -2.24 12.62 -8.11
CA CYS A 24 -1.67 11.40 -8.70
C CYS A 24 -0.41 10.95 -7.95
N ASP A 25 -0.57 10.17 -6.89
CA ASP A 25 0.52 9.31 -6.40
C ASP A 25 0.46 7.99 -7.19
N THR A 26 0.87 8.06 -8.46
CA THR A 26 0.87 6.94 -9.42
C THR A 26 2.23 6.29 -9.58
N GLU A 27 3.22 6.68 -8.78
CA GLU A 27 4.57 6.17 -8.92
C GLU A 27 4.77 4.87 -8.13
N ASN A 28 5.37 3.88 -8.80
CA ASN A 28 5.81 2.68 -8.13
C ASN A 28 6.92 3.01 -7.14
N LYS A 29 6.83 2.48 -5.92
CA LYS A 29 7.79 2.77 -4.86
C LYS A 29 8.71 1.59 -4.62
N ASN A 30 10.01 1.81 -4.78
CA ASN A 30 11.01 0.83 -4.38
C ASN A 30 11.03 0.73 -2.85
N LEU A 31 10.67 -0.44 -2.34
CA LEU A 31 10.67 -0.71 -0.91
C LEU A 31 12.02 -1.29 -0.45
N GLY A 32 12.92 -1.65 -1.35
CA GLY A 32 14.22 -2.25 -1.05
C GLY A 32 14.18 -3.78 -1.04
N SER A 33 15.36 -4.40 -1.16
CA SER A 33 15.53 -5.87 -1.17
C SER A 33 14.68 -6.60 -2.21
N GLY A 34 14.47 -5.98 -3.37
CA GLY A 34 13.67 -6.54 -4.46
C GLY A 34 12.16 -6.35 -4.33
N PHE A 35 11.67 -5.67 -3.28
CA PHE A 35 10.26 -5.38 -3.11
C PHE A 35 9.88 -4.02 -3.74
N VAL A 36 8.75 -3.99 -4.46
CA VAL A 36 8.23 -2.79 -5.11
C VAL A 36 6.73 -2.68 -4.84
N TYR A 37 6.29 -1.54 -4.33
CA TYR A 37 4.87 -1.19 -4.29
C TYR A 37 4.44 -0.69 -5.68
N ASN A 38 3.40 -1.28 -6.24
CA ASN A 38 2.77 -0.81 -7.47
C ASN A 38 1.58 0.08 -7.12
N ALA A 39 1.63 1.35 -7.50
CA ALA A 39 0.57 2.31 -7.14
C ALA A 39 -0.73 2.11 -7.92
N GLU A 40 -0.63 1.68 -9.18
CA GLU A 40 -1.77 1.43 -10.07
C GLU A 40 -2.65 0.28 -9.56
N HIS A 41 -2.02 -0.85 -9.19
CA HIS A 41 -2.71 -2.06 -8.75
C HIS A 41 -2.77 -2.19 -7.22
N LYS A 42 -2.07 -1.31 -6.48
CA LYS A 42 -1.99 -1.33 -5.00
C LYS A 42 -1.58 -2.69 -4.43
N HIS A 43 -0.56 -3.30 -5.02
CA HIS A 43 0.06 -4.54 -4.54
C HIS A 43 1.53 -4.32 -4.17
N ILE A 44 2.15 -5.28 -3.49
CA ILE A 44 3.61 -5.29 -3.30
C ILE A 44 4.17 -6.50 -4.04
N LEU A 45 4.99 -6.23 -5.04
CA LEU A 45 5.72 -7.25 -5.79
C LEU A 45 7.02 -7.60 -5.08
N GLY A 46 7.41 -8.87 -5.13
CA GLY A 46 8.68 -9.35 -4.63
C GLY A 46 8.94 -10.82 -4.98
N LYS A 47 9.66 -11.53 -4.12
CA LYS A 47 9.78 -13.00 -4.26
C LYS A 47 8.46 -13.71 -3.98
N ILE A 48 7.69 -13.17 -3.04
CA ILE A 48 6.32 -13.55 -2.73
C ILE A 48 5.54 -12.24 -2.69
N ASP A 49 4.51 -12.15 -3.52
CA ASP A 49 3.74 -10.92 -3.65
C ASP A 49 2.73 -10.79 -2.50
N ILE A 50 2.45 -9.55 -2.11
CA ILE A 50 1.22 -9.20 -1.39
C ILE A 50 0.22 -8.76 -2.45
N PRO A 51 -0.95 -9.42 -2.56
CA PRO A 51 -1.92 -9.10 -3.62
C PRO A 51 -2.46 -7.67 -3.56
N PRO A 52 -3.24 -7.24 -4.57
CA PRO A 52 -3.85 -5.91 -4.68
C PRO A 52 -4.70 -5.49 -3.47
N THR A 53 -5.16 -4.24 -3.53
CA THR A 53 -6.00 -3.55 -2.51
C THR A 53 -5.34 -3.36 -1.15
N ILE A 54 -4.04 -3.11 -1.16
CA ILE A 54 -3.35 -2.52 -0.01
C ILE A 54 -3.96 -1.15 0.29
N ILE A 55 -4.38 -0.96 1.54
CA ILE A 55 -4.94 0.28 2.07
C ILE A 55 -3.80 1.19 2.53
N SER A 56 -2.87 0.64 3.30
CA SER A 56 -1.72 1.36 3.83
C SER A 56 -0.54 0.39 4.00
N TYR A 57 0.67 0.92 3.88
CA TYR A 57 1.89 0.18 4.13
C TYR A 57 2.96 1.09 4.71
N ASN A 58 3.92 0.51 5.42
CA ASN A 58 5.07 1.21 5.97
C ASN A 58 6.28 0.27 5.96
N TYR A 59 7.49 0.83 5.87
CA TYR A 59 8.70 0.02 5.72
C TYR A 59 9.94 0.75 6.22
N ASP A 60 10.96 -0.04 6.57
CA ASP A 60 12.31 0.44 6.83
C ASP A 60 13.32 -0.48 6.14
N GLU A 61 14.60 -0.46 6.49
CA GLU A 61 15.60 -1.32 5.86
C GLU A 61 15.33 -2.83 6.01
N HIS A 62 14.63 -3.25 7.07
CA HIS A 62 14.50 -4.66 7.45
C HIS A 62 13.10 -5.23 7.20
N PHE A 63 12.07 -4.39 7.32
CA PHE A 63 10.67 -4.83 7.34
C PHE A 63 9.79 -4.09 6.36
N ILE A 64 8.70 -4.73 5.96
CA ILE A 64 7.51 -4.10 5.36
C ILE A 64 6.31 -4.57 6.17
N VAL A 65 5.44 -3.64 6.52
CA VAL A 65 4.12 -3.93 7.08
C VAL A 65 3.06 -3.41 6.12
N ALA A 66 1.97 -4.15 5.94
CA ALA A 66 0.86 -3.72 5.09
C ALA A 66 -0.49 -4.09 5.68
N LYS A 67 -1.48 -3.24 5.39
CA LYS A 67 -2.90 -3.41 5.67
C LYS A 67 -3.61 -3.56 4.34
N GLN A 68 -4.44 -4.59 4.21
CA GLN A 68 -5.10 -4.93 2.95
C GLN A 68 -6.57 -5.21 3.19
N ARG A 69 -7.41 -4.91 2.20
CA ARG A 69 -8.80 -5.38 2.13
C ARG A 69 -9.04 -6.10 0.81
N PRO A 70 -8.70 -7.39 0.69
CA PRO A 70 -8.78 -8.13 -0.55
C PRO A 70 -10.20 -8.08 -1.10
N GLN A 71 -10.31 -7.75 -2.37
CA GLN A 71 -11.56 -7.87 -3.12
C GLN A 71 -11.53 -9.17 -3.92
N LYS A 72 -12.70 -9.63 -4.34
CA LYS A 72 -12.76 -10.77 -5.27
C LYS A 72 -12.28 -10.30 -6.65
N TYR A 73 -11.09 -10.72 -7.05
CA TYR A 73 -10.53 -10.37 -8.36
C TYR A 73 -11.00 -11.37 -9.42
N ASN A 74 -11.31 -10.87 -10.62
CA ASN A 74 -11.55 -11.69 -11.82
C ASN A 74 -10.30 -11.74 -12.73
N GLU A 75 -9.16 -11.23 -12.26
CA GLU A 75 -7.96 -11.08 -13.07
C GLU A 75 -7.10 -12.34 -13.06
N ALA A 76 -6.91 -12.95 -14.24
CA ALA A 76 -6.18 -14.20 -14.47
C ALA A 76 -4.71 -14.19 -13.97
N ILE A 77 -4.15 -13.01 -13.70
CA ILE A 77 -2.78 -12.83 -13.17
C ILE A 77 -2.65 -13.22 -11.70
N TYR A 78 -3.70 -13.12 -10.88
CA TYR A 78 -3.68 -13.56 -9.48
C TYR A 78 -4.20 -14.98 -9.27
N ASP A 79 -4.66 -15.62 -10.35
CA ASP A 79 -5.24 -16.97 -10.36
C ASP A 79 -4.18 -18.09 -10.16
N LYS A 80 -2.89 -17.73 -10.21
CA LYS A 80 -1.77 -18.68 -10.13
C LYS A 80 -1.28 -18.95 -8.71
N THR A 81 -1.73 -18.18 -7.72
CA THR A 81 -1.35 -18.38 -6.31
C THR A 81 -2.60 -18.29 -5.46
N GLU A 82 -3.01 -19.41 -4.86
CA GLU A 82 -4.12 -19.43 -3.93
C GLU A 82 -3.72 -18.68 -2.65
N TYR A 83 -4.02 -17.39 -2.60
CA TYR A 83 -3.95 -16.63 -1.36
C TYR A 83 -5.14 -17.02 -0.48
N VAL A 84 -4.85 -17.68 0.63
CA VAL A 84 -5.87 -18.05 1.60
C VAL A 84 -6.21 -16.83 2.46
N TYR A 85 -7.47 -16.42 2.42
CA TYR A 85 -8.05 -15.39 3.27
C TYR A 85 -8.98 -16.06 4.28
N PRO A 86 -8.53 -16.35 5.52
CA PRO A 86 -9.27 -17.19 6.47
C PRO A 86 -10.68 -16.71 6.82
N LEU A 87 -10.91 -15.40 6.78
CA LEU A 87 -12.20 -14.75 7.05
C LEU A 87 -12.96 -14.36 5.77
N GLY A 88 -12.45 -14.79 4.60
CA GLY A 88 -12.97 -14.40 3.29
C GLY A 88 -12.47 -13.04 2.79
N CYS A 89 -12.97 -12.64 1.62
CA CYS A 89 -12.72 -11.32 1.03
C CYS A 89 -13.44 -10.21 1.80
N ASP A 90 -13.20 -8.95 1.42
CA ASP A 90 -13.78 -7.74 2.00
C ASP A 90 -13.55 -7.54 3.50
N THR A 91 -12.60 -8.28 4.07
CA THR A 91 -12.15 -8.22 5.47
C THR A 91 -10.76 -7.61 5.56
N ILE A 92 -10.44 -6.92 6.66
CA ILE A 92 -9.09 -6.35 6.85
C ILE A 92 -8.10 -7.46 7.22
N TYR A 93 -7.00 -7.51 6.48
CA TYR A 93 -5.85 -8.35 6.79
C TYR A 93 -4.59 -7.52 6.94
N TYR A 94 -3.64 -8.10 7.66
CA TYR A 94 -2.32 -7.54 7.89
C TYR A 94 -1.26 -8.46 7.33
N TRP A 95 -0.15 -7.85 6.92
CA TRP A 95 0.99 -8.53 6.34
C TRP A 95 2.28 -8.03 6.98
N LEU A 96 3.23 -8.94 7.16
CA LEU A 96 4.59 -8.64 7.60
C LEU A 96 5.57 -9.30 6.65
N ILE A 97 6.51 -8.52 6.12
CA ILE A 97 7.64 -9.00 5.33
C ILE A 97 8.92 -8.77 6.12
N ILE A 98 9.76 -9.81 6.20
CA ILE A 98 11.15 -9.72 6.65
C ILE A 98 12.04 -9.75 5.40
N LYS A 99 12.62 -8.60 5.06
CA LYS A 99 13.26 -8.38 3.76
C LYS A 99 14.46 -9.26 3.52
N HIS A 100 15.35 -9.36 4.51
CA HIS A 100 16.59 -10.13 4.37
C HIS A 100 16.33 -11.65 4.24
N GLU A 101 15.28 -12.16 4.89
CA GLU A 101 14.86 -13.57 4.78
C GLU A 101 13.97 -13.83 3.57
N GLN A 102 13.50 -12.78 2.88
CA GLN A 102 12.47 -12.84 1.84
C GLN A 102 11.22 -13.59 2.33
N LYS A 103 10.88 -13.40 3.61
CA LYS A 103 9.80 -14.12 4.28
C LYS A 103 8.56 -13.24 4.39
N VAL A 104 7.44 -13.75 3.90
CA VAL A 104 6.14 -13.06 3.93
C VAL A 104 5.19 -13.81 4.86
N PHE A 105 4.56 -13.08 5.76
CA PHE A 105 3.51 -13.57 6.63
C PHE A 105 2.21 -12.85 6.31
N GLY A 106 1.16 -13.62 6.04
CA GLY A 106 -0.19 -13.14 5.78
C GLY A 106 -0.95 -14.11 4.88
N ALA A 107 -2.22 -13.86 4.60
CA ALA A 107 -3.06 -12.81 5.18
C ALA A 107 -3.44 -13.18 6.64
N MET A 108 -3.32 -12.26 7.60
CA MET A 108 -3.65 -12.55 9.02
C MET A 108 -4.49 -11.47 9.69
N ASP A 109 -5.10 -11.82 10.82
CA ASP A 109 -5.81 -10.88 11.70
C ASP A 109 -4.83 -9.96 12.47
N TYR A 110 -5.39 -8.91 13.08
CA TYR A 110 -4.60 -7.90 13.80
C TYR A 110 -3.85 -8.47 15.01
N GLU A 111 -4.44 -9.40 15.76
CA GLU A 111 -3.82 -9.96 16.96
C GLU A 111 -2.60 -10.82 16.59
N SER A 112 -2.74 -11.67 15.57
CA SER A 112 -1.65 -12.45 14.99
C SER A 112 -0.52 -11.55 14.48
N PHE A 113 -0.87 -10.45 13.82
CA PHE A 113 0.08 -9.45 13.33
C PHE A 113 0.86 -8.78 14.48
N GLN A 114 0.19 -8.35 15.55
CA GLN A 114 0.86 -7.77 16.72
C GLN A 114 1.79 -8.77 17.41
N LYS A 115 1.36 -10.05 17.54
CA LYS A 115 2.22 -11.12 18.07
C LYS A 115 3.49 -11.29 17.22
N LEU A 116 3.37 -11.26 15.90
CA LEU A 116 4.52 -11.34 15.00
C LEU A 116 5.42 -10.11 15.05
N LYS A 117 4.84 -8.89 15.09
CA LYS A 117 5.62 -7.65 15.30
C LYS A 117 6.48 -7.76 16.55
N LYS A 118 5.89 -8.22 17.66
CA LYS A 118 6.62 -8.44 18.92
C LYS A 118 7.70 -9.53 18.80
N LYS A 119 7.37 -10.67 18.18
CA LYS A 119 8.30 -11.80 17.99
C LYS A 119 9.55 -11.39 17.20
N TYR A 120 9.36 -10.63 16.12
CA TYR A 120 10.43 -10.20 15.23
C TYR A 120 11.02 -8.83 15.56
N LYS A 121 10.59 -8.21 16.67
CA LYS A 121 11.05 -6.89 17.12
C LYS A 121 10.90 -5.82 16.02
N VAL A 122 9.78 -5.85 15.32
CA VAL A 122 9.44 -4.88 14.28
C VAL A 122 9.34 -3.49 14.94
N PRO A 123 10.05 -2.46 14.45
CA PRO A 123 10.06 -1.14 15.08
C PRO A 123 8.67 -0.51 15.20
N ASP A 124 8.40 0.16 16.31
CA ASP A 124 7.10 0.79 16.58
C ASP A 124 6.79 1.95 15.63
N LYS A 125 7.81 2.56 15.01
CA LYS A 125 7.65 3.57 13.95
C LYS A 125 6.93 3.05 12.70
N LEU A 126 6.89 1.72 12.50
CA LEU A 126 6.17 1.09 11.40
C LEU A 126 4.69 0.93 11.77
N VAL A 127 3.99 2.06 11.70
CA VAL A 127 2.56 2.20 11.95
C VAL A 127 1.79 2.10 10.63
N LEU A 128 0.59 1.52 10.68
CA LEU A 128 -0.36 1.41 9.58
C LEU A 128 -1.57 2.32 9.88
N GLU A 129 -1.87 3.23 8.96
CA GLU A 129 -3.05 4.12 9.01
C GLU A 129 -4.34 3.38 8.58
#